data_AF-A0A929QL16-F1
#
_entry.id   AF-A0A929QL16-F1
#
_cell.length_a   1.000
_cell.length_b   1.000
_cell.length_c   1.000
_cell.angle_alpha   90.00
_cell.angle_beta   90.00
_cell.angle_gamma   90.00
#
_symmetry.space_group_name_H-M   'P 1'
#
loop_
_entity.id
_entity.type
_entity.pdbx_description
1 polymer ?
#
loop_
_entity_poly.entity_id
_entity_poly.type
_entity_poly.pdbx_seq_one_letter_code
_entity_poly.pdbx_strand_id
1 'polypeptide(L)'
;SRFAGEFAAERLINVVNIKNDELKGRIIGKEGRNIKTLEMVLGVDIIIDDTPHAIILSSFNLYRRAIATRVIELLVEDGRIQPARIEDLHKKVCEEFEASILEEGENIVIDLGLSKIHPEIMKLIGKLKFRASYGQNALAHSLEVAHLAGIIAAETGGDEKLAKRAGLLHDIGKA
;
A
#
# COMPACT_ATOMS: atom_id res chain seq x y z
N SER A 1 -20.11 1.36 20.36
CA SER A 1 -19.73 0.50 19.22
C SER A 1 -19.29 1.25 17.97
N ARG A 2 -19.02 2.58 18.00
CA ARG A 2 -18.59 3.36 16.80
C ARG A 2 -17.15 3.12 16.33
N PHE A 3 -16.29 2.49 17.14
CA PHE A 3 -14.85 2.33 16.89
C PHE A 3 -14.33 0.91 17.14
N ALA A 4 -15.21 -0.05 17.45
CA ALA A 4 -14.81 -1.45 17.61
C ALA A 4 -14.87 -2.13 16.23
N GLY A 5 -13.87 -1.87 15.39
CA GLY A 5 -13.74 -2.54 14.09
C GLY A 5 -13.35 -4.01 14.25
N GLU A 6 -13.88 -4.87 13.39
CA GLU A 6 -13.34 -6.21 13.18
C GLU A 6 -11.88 -6.08 12.74
N PHE A 7 -10.94 -6.47 13.59
CA PHE A 7 -9.54 -6.57 13.24
C PHE A 7 -9.37 -7.71 12.24
N ALA A 8 -9.57 -7.41 10.95
CA ALA A 8 -9.22 -8.31 9.88
C ALA A 8 -7.71 -8.49 9.90
N ALA A 9 -7.24 -9.69 10.21
CA ALA A 9 -5.85 -10.06 9.98
C ALA A 9 -5.52 -9.78 8.52
N GLU A 10 -4.74 -8.72 8.25
CA GLU A 10 -4.28 -8.42 6.90
C GLU A 10 -3.55 -9.66 6.37
N ARG A 11 -4.09 -10.23 5.30
CA ARG A 11 -3.49 -11.42 4.67
C ARG A 11 -2.12 -11.02 4.15
N LEU A 12 -1.09 -11.78 4.49
CA LEU A 12 0.29 -11.61 4.00
C LEU A 12 0.42 -11.86 2.48
N ILE A 13 -0.70 -12.17 1.84
CA ILE A 13 -0.80 -12.55 0.44
C ILE A 13 -1.82 -11.69 -0.29
N ASN A 14 -1.56 -11.43 -1.57
CA ASN A 14 -2.51 -10.88 -2.53
C ASN A 14 -2.77 -11.93 -3.62
N VAL A 15 -4.04 -12.14 -3.98
CA VAL A 15 -4.41 -13.02 -5.09
C VAL A 15 -4.66 -12.16 -6.32
N VAL A 16 -3.96 -12.44 -7.42
CA VAL A 16 -4.18 -11.79 -8.71
C VAL A 16 -4.87 -12.77 -9.64
N ASN A 17 -6.04 -12.37 -10.13
CA ASN A 17 -6.81 -13.18 -11.07
C ASN A 17 -6.27 -12.98 -12.49
N ILE A 18 -5.99 -14.07 -13.19
CA ILE A 18 -5.51 -14.09 -14.58
C ILE A 18 -6.60 -14.63 -15.49
N LYS A 19 -6.72 -14.08 -16.72
CA LYS A 19 -7.82 -14.39 -17.62
C LYS A 19 -7.81 -15.83 -18.16
N ASN A 20 -6.63 -16.44 -18.27
CA ASN A 20 -6.44 -17.78 -18.80
C ASN A 20 -5.07 -18.35 -18.38
N ASP A 21 -4.86 -19.64 -18.60
CA ASP A 21 -3.60 -20.32 -18.24
C ASP A 21 -2.45 -20.03 -19.21
N GLU A 22 -2.73 -19.53 -20.41
CA GLU A 22 -1.69 -19.05 -21.33
C GLU A 22 -0.91 -17.89 -20.70
N LEU A 23 -1.61 -16.97 -20.03
CA LEU A 23 -1.00 -15.89 -19.27
C LEU A 23 -0.17 -16.43 -18.09
N LYS A 24 -0.63 -17.49 -17.41
CA LYS A 24 0.16 -18.17 -16.36
C LYS A 24 1.50 -18.67 -16.94
N GLY A 25 1.46 -19.30 -18.12
CA GLY A 25 2.65 -19.74 -18.84
C GLY A 25 3.59 -18.59 -19.22
N ARG A 26 3.05 -17.42 -19.64
CA ARG A 26 3.85 -16.22 -19.94
C ARG A 26 4.46 -15.59 -18.68
N ILE A 27 3.76 -15.61 -17.55
CA ILE A 27 4.27 -15.15 -16.24
C ILE A 27 5.47 -16.00 -15.83
N ILE A 28 5.39 -17.32 -15.98
CA ILE A 28 6.52 -18.23 -15.70
C ILE A 28 7.66 -17.95 -16.69
N GLY A 29 7.34 -17.93 -17.98
CA GLY A 29 8.31 -17.80 -19.07
C GLY A 29 9.16 -19.06 -19.27
N LYS A 30 9.94 -19.09 -20.35
CA LYS A 30 10.85 -20.21 -20.62
C LYS A 30 11.88 -20.36 -19.49
N GLU A 31 12.00 -21.57 -18.94
CA GLU A 31 12.93 -21.89 -17.83
C GLU A 31 12.71 -21.06 -16.55
N GLY A 32 11.50 -20.50 -16.38
CA GLY A 32 11.17 -19.63 -15.26
C GLY A 32 11.84 -18.25 -15.34
N ARG A 33 12.31 -17.83 -16.52
CA ARG A 33 13.02 -16.56 -16.68
C ARG A 33 12.17 -15.36 -16.24
N ASN A 34 10.90 -15.34 -16.60
CA ASN A 34 10.05 -14.18 -16.34
C ASN A 34 9.65 -14.09 -14.87
N ILE A 35 9.28 -15.21 -14.24
CA ILE A 35 8.94 -15.24 -12.81
C ILE A 35 10.13 -14.84 -11.95
N LYS A 36 11.34 -15.32 -12.26
CA LYS A 36 12.56 -14.89 -11.56
C LYS A 36 12.82 -13.39 -11.70
N THR A 37 12.61 -12.83 -12.89
CA THR A 37 12.73 -11.38 -13.08
C THR A 37 11.67 -10.61 -12.31
N LEU A 38 10.41 -11.07 -12.33
CA LEU A 38 9.33 -10.46 -11.55
C LEU A 38 9.67 -10.46 -10.05
N GLU A 39 10.05 -11.60 -9.49
CA GLU A 39 10.41 -11.72 -8.07
C GLU A 39 11.60 -10.82 -7.70
N MET A 40 12.62 -10.78 -8.54
CA MET A 40 13.81 -9.95 -8.34
C MET A 40 13.50 -8.45 -8.42
N VAL A 41 12.76 -8.02 -9.45
CA VAL A 41 12.46 -6.61 -9.70
C VAL A 41 11.44 -6.08 -8.69
N LEU A 42 10.41 -6.85 -8.39
CA LEU A 42 9.31 -6.45 -7.52
C LEU A 42 9.61 -6.70 -6.03
N GLY A 43 10.56 -7.58 -5.72
CA GLY A 43 10.95 -7.91 -4.35
C GLY A 43 9.84 -8.61 -3.57
N VAL A 44 9.11 -9.51 -4.23
CA VAL A 44 8.03 -10.34 -3.69
C VAL A 44 8.20 -11.78 -4.14
N ASP A 45 7.64 -12.74 -3.41
CA ASP A 45 7.57 -14.13 -3.85
C ASP A 45 6.29 -14.34 -4.67
N ILE A 46 6.40 -15.03 -5.80
CA ILE A 46 5.25 -15.33 -6.68
C ILE A 46 4.97 -16.83 -6.62
N ILE A 47 3.87 -17.19 -5.98
CA ILE A 47 3.44 -18.57 -5.82
C ILE A 47 2.43 -18.90 -6.91
N ILE A 48 2.75 -19.93 -7.68
CA ILE A 48 1.89 -20.49 -8.73
C ILE A 48 1.57 -21.92 -8.31
N ASP A 49 0.29 -22.19 -8.06
CA ASP A 49 -0.23 -23.51 -7.71
C ASP A 49 -1.27 -23.99 -8.73
N ASP A 50 -1.95 -25.08 -8.38
CA ASP A 50 -3.00 -25.71 -9.18
C ASP A 50 -4.31 -24.89 -9.20
N THR A 51 -4.38 -23.76 -8.49
CA THR A 51 -5.56 -22.88 -8.52
C THR A 51 -5.72 -22.30 -9.92
N PRO A 52 -6.83 -22.57 -10.63
CA PRO A 52 -7.05 -22.05 -11.96
C PRO A 52 -7.15 -20.53 -11.91
N HIS A 53 -6.68 -19.86 -12.95
CA HIS A 53 -6.91 -18.42 -13.13
C HIS A 53 -6.44 -17.53 -11.98
N ALA A 54 -5.49 -17.99 -11.15
CA ALA A 54 -4.95 -17.22 -10.05
C ALA A 54 -3.44 -17.39 -9.91
N ILE A 55 -2.79 -16.33 -9.44
CA ILE A 55 -1.43 -16.35 -8.88
C ILE A 55 -1.46 -15.66 -7.51
N ILE A 56 -0.56 -16.06 -6.63
CA ILE A 56 -0.49 -15.55 -5.27
C ILE A 56 0.83 -14.78 -5.10
N LEU A 57 0.74 -13.55 -4.63
CA LEU A 57 1.89 -12.70 -4.30
C LEU A 57 2.08 -12.69 -2.79
N SER A 58 3.26 -13.04 -2.31
CA SER A 58 3.60 -13.05 -0.90
C SER A 58 4.73 -12.06 -0.61
N SER A 59 4.56 -11.23 0.41
CA SER A 59 5.61 -10.35 0.92
C SER A 59 5.20 -9.78 2.28
N PHE A 60 6.15 -9.64 3.20
CA PHE A 60 5.92 -8.92 4.47
C PHE A 60 5.79 -7.42 4.28
N ASN A 61 6.28 -6.87 3.15
CA ASN A 61 6.21 -5.45 2.86
C ASN A 61 4.96 -5.15 2.03
N LEU A 62 3.94 -4.56 2.67
CA LEU A 62 2.67 -4.15 2.06
C LEU A 62 2.87 -3.23 0.85
N TYR A 63 3.84 -2.30 0.92
CA TYR A 63 4.13 -1.36 -0.16
C TYR A 63 4.65 -2.09 -1.41
N ARG A 64 5.64 -2.98 -1.22
CA ARG A 64 6.16 -3.81 -2.32
C ARG A 64 5.08 -4.72 -2.90
N ARG A 65 4.24 -5.31 -2.06
CA ARG A 65 3.14 -6.19 -2.50
C ARG A 65 2.09 -5.42 -3.30
N ALA A 66 1.77 -4.19 -2.92
CA ALA A 66 0.85 -3.34 -3.66
C ALA A 66 1.41 -2.95 -5.04
N ILE A 67 2.68 -2.54 -5.10
CA ILE A 67 3.38 -2.27 -6.38
C ILE A 67 3.38 -3.53 -7.26
N ALA A 68 3.77 -4.69 -6.69
CA ALA A 68 3.84 -5.93 -7.43
C ALA A 68 2.49 -6.36 -8.01
N THR A 69 1.43 -6.24 -7.20
CA THR A 69 0.04 -6.50 -7.63
C THR A 69 -0.29 -5.66 -8.85
N ARG A 70 -0.04 -4.34 -8.77
CA ARG A 70 -0.35 -3.41 -9.85
C ARG A 70 0.47 -3.67 -11.12
N VAL A 71 1.76 -3.94 -10.99
CA VAL A 71 2.62 -4.27 -12.13
C VAL A 71 2.13 -5.52 -12.84
N ILE A 72 1.75 -6.56 -12.10
CA ILE A 72 1.27 -7.81 -12.68
C ILE A 72 -0.08 -7.62 -13.36
N GLU A 73 -1.01 -6.88 -12.76
CA GLU A 73 -2.29 -6.53 -13.42
C GLU A 73 -2.05 -5.86 -14.77
N LEU A 74 -1.17 -4.85 -14.82
CA LEU A 74 -0.83 -4.15 -16.06
C LEU A 74 -0.14 -5.06 -17.09
N LEU A 75 0.75 -5.96 -16.65
CA LEU A 75 1.39 -6.94 -17.52
C LEU A 75 0.39 -7.96 -18.10
N VAL A 76 -0.59 -8.37 -17.29
CA VAL A 76 -1.68 -9.27 -17.69
C VAL A 76 -2.63 -8.59 -18.69
N GLU A 77 -2.90 -7.30 -18.50
CA GLU A 77 -3.66 -6.49 -19.45
C GLU A 77 -2.93 -6.30 -20.79
N ASP A 78 -1.63 -6.01 -20.76
CA ASP A 78 -0.78 -5.84 -21.95
C ASP A 78 -0.54 -7.18 -22.67
N GLY A 79 -0.43 -8.28 -21.92
CA GLY A 79 -0.15 -9.63 -22.42
C GLY A 79 1.32 -9.86 -22.80
N ARG A 80 2.17 -8.83 -22.80
CA ARG A 80 3.62 -8.92 -23.06
C ARG A 80 4.40 -8.99 -21.76
N ILE A 81 4.91 -10.17 -21.44
CA ILE A 81 5.67 -10.43 -20.22
C ILE A 81 7.10 -10.79 -20.61
N GLN A 82 7.99 -9.81 -20.52
CA GLN A 82 9.41 -9.92 -20.86
C GLN A 82 10.22 -9.07 -19.86
N PRO A 83 11.49 -9.41 -19.57
CA PRO A 83 12.28 -8.70 -18.55
C PRO A 83 12.29 -7.17 -18.70
N ALA A 84 12.58 -6.66 -19.91
CA ALA A 84 12.60 -5.21 -20.15
C ALA A 84 11.24 -4.55 -19.84
N ARG A 85 10.13 -5.20 -20.22
CA ARG A 85 8.78 -4.68 -19.97
C ARG A 85 8.42 -4.69 -18.49
N ILE A 86 8.87 -5.71 -17.75
CA ILE A 86 8.70 -5.82 -16.30
C ILE A 86 9.40 -4.64 -15.60
N GLU A 87 10.65 -4.37 -15.97
CA GLU A 87 11.43 -3.26 -15.41
C GLU A 87 10.80 -1.89 -15.73
N ASP A 88 10.41 -1.68 -16.98
CA ASP A 88 9.76 -0.44 -17.43
C ASP A 88 8.45 -0.17 -16.68
N LEU A 89 7.59 -1.19 -16.55
CA LEU A 89 6.33 -1.05 -15.83
C LEU A 89 6.53 -0.89 -14.33
N HIS A 90 7.49 -1.60 -13.74
CA HIS A 90 7.83 -1.43 -12.33
C HIS A 90 8.24 0.03 -12.04
N LYS A 91 9.12 0.60 -12.86
CA LYS A 91 9.53 2.01 -12.70
C LYS A 91 8.34 2.95 -12.79
N LYS A 92 7.49 2.78 -13.81
CA LYS A 92 6.30 3.60 -14.01
C LYS A 92 5.33 3.51 -12.81
N VAL A 93 5.05 2.29 -12.34
CA VAL A 93 4.14 2.07 -11.20
C VAL A 93 4.71 2.67 -9.92
N CYS A 94 6.02 2.56 -9.67
CA CYS A 94 6.66 3.21 -8.52
C CYS A 94 6.47 4.74 -8.55
N GLU A 95 6.64 5.39 -9.71
CA GLU A 95 6.39 6.83 -9.87
C GLU A 95 4.92 7.20 -9.61
N GLU A 96 3.97 6.40 -10.13
CA GLU A 96 2.54 6.56 -9.87
C GLU A 96 2.20 6.41 -8.38
N PHE A 97 2.80 5.43 -7.69
CA PHE A 97 2.58 5.19 -6.26
C PHE A 97 3.14 6.31 -5.39
N GLU A 98 4.34 6.83 -5.67
CA GLU A 98 4.90 7.95 -4.91
C GLU A 98 4.06 9.23 -5.08
N ALA A 99 3.50 9.47 -6.27
CA ALA A 99 2.57 10.58 -6.50
C ALA A 99 1.26 10.37 -5.71
N SER A 100 0.68 9.17 -5.78
CA SER A 100 -0.54 8.83 -5.03
C SER A 100 -0.36 8.91 -3.51
N ILE A 101 0.82 8.53 -3.00
CA ILE A 101 1.17 8.66 -1.57
C ILE A 101 1.17 10.12 -1.13
N LEU A 102 1.75 11.01 -1.92
CA LEU A 102 1.76 12.44 -1.60
C LEU A 102 0.33 13.00 -1.60
N GLU A 103 -0.45 12.69 -2.64
CA GLU A 103 -1.84 13.13 -2.78
C GLU A 103 -2.71 12.64 -1.62
N GLU A 104 -2.57 11.37 -1.21
CA GLU A 104 -3.25 10.82 -0.03
C GLU A 104 -2.88 11.61 1.24
N GLY A 105 -1.59 11.88 1.46
CA GLY A 105 -1.13 12.69 2.59
C GLY A 105 -1.68 14.11 2.59
N GLU A 106 -1.77 14.74 1.42
CA GLU A 106 -2.38 16.07 1.25
C GLU A 106 -3.88 16.05 1.60
N ASN A 107 -4.62 15.07 1.07
CA ASN A 107 -6.04 14.90 1.34
C ASN A 107 -6.32 14.70 2.83
N ILE A 108 -5.54 13.85 3.52
CA ILE A 108 -5.66 13.62 4.97
C ILE A 108 -5.46 14.91 5.77
N VAL A 109 -4.46 15.71 5.40
CA VAL A 109 -4.17 16.98 6.08
C VAL A 109 -5.34 17.95 5.90
N ILE A 110 -5.93 18.01 4.70
CA ILE A 110 -7.10 18.83 4.39
C ILE A 110 -8.32 18.36 5.20
N ASP A 111 -8.60 17.05 5.20
CA ASP A 111 -9.75 16.45 5.89
C ASP A 111 -9.71 16.68 7.40
N LEU A 112 -8.52 16.66 8.00
CA LEU A 112 -8.33 16.98 9.41
C LEU A 112 -8.37 18.49 9.73
N GLY A 113 -8.51 19.35 8.71
CA GLY A 113 -8.49 20.81 8.85
C GLY A 113 -7.12 21.35 9.28
N LEU A 114 -6.05 20.61 8.97
CA LEU A 114 -4.67 20.97 9.25
C LEU A 114 -4.08 21.75 8.08
N SER A 115 -3.06 22.57 8.37
CA SER A 115 -2.35 23.34 7.36
C SER A 115 -0.86 23.46 7.72
N LYS A 116 -0.04 23.97 6.80
CA LYS A 116 1.40 24.23 7.01
C LYS A 116 2.19 22.98 7.43
N ILE A 117 1.92 21.84 6.80
CA ILE A 117 2.71 20.61 6.94
C ILE A 117 3.67 20.52 5.74
N HIS A 118 4.92 20.13 6.00
CA HIS A 118 5.93 20.03 4.95
C HIS A 118 5.60 18.87 3.99
N PRO A 119 5.81 18.98 2.66
CA PRO A 119 5.48 17.93 1.70
C PRO A 119 6.10 16.57 2.02
N GLU A 120 7.34 16.54 2.51
CA GLU A 120 7.97 15.27 2.94
C GLU A 120 7.24 14.61 4.12
N ILE A 121 6.62 15.38 5.02
CA ILE A 121 5.80 14.81 6.10
C ILE A 121 4.46 14.29 5.53
N MET A 122 3.87 14.97 4.55
CA MET A 122 2.67 14.49 3.84
C MET A 122 2.94 13.14 3.15
N LYS A 123 4.10 12.99 2.50
CA LYS A 123 4.52 11.69 1.95
C LYS A 123 4.62 10.61 3.03
N LEU A 124 5.21 10.92 4.18
CA LEU A 124 5.29 9.95 5.29
C LEU A 124 3.90 9.57 5.81
N ILE A 125 2.98 10.54 5.92
CA ILE A 125 1.58 10.28 6.29
C ILE A 125 0.94 9.30 5.30
N GLY A 126 1.06 9.55 3.98
CA GLY A 126 0.55 8.64 2.97
C GLY A 126 1.18 7.24 3.02
N LYS A 127 2.48 7.14 3.33
CA LYS A 127 3.20 5.86 3.49
C LYS A 127 2.66 5.00 4.62
N LEU A 128 2.09 5.59 5.68
CA LEU A 128 1.48 4.84 6.78
C LEU A 128 0.33 3.92 6.30
N LYS A 129 -0.28 4.20 5.14
CA LYS A 129 -1.28 3.33 4.50
C LYS A 129 -0.74 1.93 4.20
N PHE A 130 0.56 1.82 3.94
CA PHE A 130 1.26 0.57 3.64
C PHE A 130 2.06 0.06 4.84
N ARG A 131 1.65 0.42 6.06
CA ARG A 131 2.26 -0.01 7.31
C ARG A 131 1.22 -0.64 8.21
N ALA A 132 1.59 -1.74 8.83
CA ALA A 132 0.79 -2.40 9.83
C ALA A 132 1.62 -2.61 11.10
N SER A 133 0.99 -2.47 12.26
CA SER A 133 1.58 -2.73 13.56
C SER A 133 0.56 -3.48 14.41
N TYR A 134 0.97 -4.61 15.00
CA TYR A 134 0.07 -5.49 15.77
C TYR A 134 -1.23 -5.88 15.03
N GLY A 135 -1.15 -6.03 13.69
CA GLY A 135 -2.31 -6.36 12.85
C GLY A 135 -3.24 -5.18 12.53
N GLN A 136 -2.89 -3.96 12.92
CA GLN A 136 -3.64 -2.74 12.62
C GLN A 136 -2.92 -1.89 11.58
N ASN A 137 -3.67 -1.32 10.64
CA ASN A 137 -3.13 -0.35 9.69
C ASN A 137 -2.69 0.93 10.43
N ALA A 138 -1.44 1.35 10.22
CA ALA A 138 -0.83 2.46 10.98
C ALA A 138 -1.45 3.82 10.64
N LEU A 139 -1.89 4.02 9.38
CA LEU A 139 -2.58 5.24 9.00
C LEU A 139 -3.95 5.31 9.66
N ALA A 140 -4.74 4.23 9.57
CA ALA A 140 -6.06 4.17 10.20
C ALA A 140 -5.99 4.46 11.71
N HIS A 141 -5.02 3.85 12.40
CA HIS A 141 -4.72 4.14 13.81
C HIS A 141 -4.40 5.63 14.05
N SER A 142 -3.50 6.20 13.26
CA SER A 142 -3.09 7.61 13.43
C SER A 142 -4.25 8.59 13.18
N LEU A 143 -5.14 8.27 12.23
CA LEU A 143 -6.35 9.05 11.96
C LEU A 143 -7.36 8.97 13.13
N GLU A 144 -7.56 7.77 13.68
CA GLU A 144 -8.43 7.59 14.84
C GLU A 144 -7.91 8.37 16.05
N VAL A 145 -6.60 8.26 16.35
CA VAL A 145 -5.95 9.02 17.42
C VAL A 145 -6.08 10.53 17.19
N ALA A 146 -5.86 11.01 15.96
CA ALA A 146 -6.04 12.42 15.62
C ALA A 146 -7.48 12.91 15.91
N HIS A 147 -8.49 12.15 15.48
CA HIS A 147 -9.89 12.50 15.71
C HIS A 147 -10.24 12.52 17.20
N LEU A 148 -9.87 11.48 17.95
CA LEU A 148 -10.15 11.38 19.37
C LEU A 148 -9.42 12.48 20.17
N ALA A 149 -8.16 12.75 19.85
CA ALA A 149 -7.39 13.83 20.47
C ALA A 149 -8.04 15.20 20.25
N GLY A 150 -8.53 15.46 19.02
CA GLY A 150 -9.28 16.67 18.70
C GLY A 150 -10.55 16.83 19.53
N ILE A 151 -11.36 15.77 19.64
CA ILE A 151 -12.60 15.77 20.43
C ILE A 151 -12.29 16.02 21.92
N ILE A 152 -11.30 15.32 22.49
CA ILE A 152 -10.92 15.49 23.90
C ILE A 152 -10.46 16.92 24.17
N ALA A 153 -9.64 17.49 23.27
CA ALA A 153 -9.19 18.87 23.39
C ALA A 153 -10.38 19.85 23.35
N ALA A 154 -11.35 19.66 22.45
CA ALA A 154 -12.56 20.50 22.38
C ALA A 154 -13.33 20.50 23.71
N GLU A 155 -13.60 19.31 24.26
CA GLU A 155 -14.37 19.13 25.50
C GLU A 155 -13.64 19.67 26.75
N THR A 156 -12.31 19.72 26.72
CA THR A 156 -11.47 20.21 27.83
C THR A 156 -11.03 21.67 27.69
N GLY A 157 -11.47 22.37 26.62
CA GLY A 157 -11.11 23.76 26.35
C GLY A 157 -9.70 23.97 25.80
N GLY A 158 -9.09 22.94 25.23
CA GLY A 158 -7.78 22.96 24.58
C GLY A 158 -7.84 23.29 23.07
N ASP A 159 -6.67 23.31 22.42
CA ASP A 159 -6.55 23.54 20.97
C ASP A 159 -6.77 22.24 20.18
N GLU A 160 -7.94 22.12 19.54
CA GLU A 160 -8.33 20.98 18.71
C GLU A 160 -7.38 20.72 17.54
N LYS A 161 -6.89 21.77 16.86
CA LYS A 161 -6.03 21.63 15.68
C LYS A 161 -4.66 21.13 16.07
N LEU A 162 -4.12 21.65 17.18
CA LEU A 162 -2.86 21.18 17.72
C LEU A 162 -2.96 19.71 18.15
N ALA A 163 -4.05 19.33 18.82
CA ALA A 163 -4.29 17.96 19.26
C ALA A 163 -4.43 16.98 18.08
N LYS A 164 -5.20 17.33 17.04
CA LYS A 164 -5.31 16.53 15.79
C LYS A 164 -3.95 16.35 15.12
N ARG A 165 -3.15 17.42 15.02
CA ARG A 165 -1.80 17.34 14.45
C ARG A 165 -0.90 16.42 15.27
N ALA A 166 -0.91 16.54 16.59
CA ALA A 166 -0.13 15.67 17.46
C ALA A 166 -0.54 14.21 17.30
N GLY A 167 -1.85 13.93 17.28
CA GLY A 167 -2.38 12.59 17.07
C GLY A 167 -2.02 12.00 15.70
N LEU A 168 -2.09 12.79 14.63
CA LEU A 168 -1.69 12.34 13.28
C LEU A 168 -0.21 11.99 13.19
N LEU A 169 0.65 12.78 13.84
CA LEU A 169 2.10 12.68 13.69
C LEU A 169 2.79 11.83 14.77
N HIS A 170 2.08 11.38 15.81
CA HIS A 170 2.71 10.70 16.96
C HIS A 170 3.51 9.44 16.57
N ASP A 171 3.05 8.73 15.54
CA ASP A 171 3.59 7.46 15.07
C ASP A 171 4.23 7.56 13.68
N ILE A 172 4.56 8.78 13.22
CA ILE A 172 5.09 9.03 11.87
C ILE A 172 6.39 8.25 11.57
N GLY A 173 7.14 7.88 12.61
CA GLY A 173 8.35 7.06 12.50
C GLY A 173 8.11 5.63 12.01
N LYS A 174 6.85 5.18 11.90
CA LYS A 174 6.48 3.87 11.32
C LYS A 174 6.49 3.88 9.78
N ALA A 175 6.50 5.05 9.15
CA ALA A 175 6.46 5.21 7.69
C ALA A 175 7.67 4.58 6.98
#